data_AF-A0AAN4PQ72-F1
#
_entry.id   AF-A0AAN4PQ72-F1
#
_cell.length_a   1.000
_cell.length_b   1.000
_cell.length_c   1.000
_cell.angle_alpha   90.00
_cell.angle_beta   90.00
_cell.angle_gamma   90.00
#
_symmetry.space_group_name_H-M   'P 1'
#
loop_
_entity.id
_entity.type
_entity.pdbx_description
1 polymer ?
#
loop_
_entity_poly.entity_id
_entity_poly.type
_entity_poly.pdbx_seq_one_letter_code
_entity_poly.pdbx_strand_id
1 'polypeptide(L)'
;MDPALNPDTPPPPPPKPSSHETSRRGTPQLNQSIPGTPQQQFQGYYQAQEGKNGENRYQSPSMGEAVHANNINSLPKPPTVEEGWLPDVVKDKSTVDLQAILKDPKLISALASQHPACTAQQQNLQSLLKYNQDLTKHLLELQARLDEQRASTETLLLKHQSLEVSWRKKQSEMDAALAPWSPKALYQRLSASISEQEAVCRAVEESFLEEEHHGRATEKEVADWVRRVRAEAAKLAARREAKARWDEGRVGGWR
;
A
#
# COMPACT_ATOMS: atom_id res chain seq x y z
N MET A 1 24.85 -38.28 13.71
CA MET A 1 24.40 -38.25 15.12
C MET A 1 23.56 -37.00 15.27
N ASP A 2 22.33 -37.08 14.79
CA ASP A 2 21.37 -35.96 14.81
C ASP A 2 20.47 -36.13 16.04
N PRO A 3 20.44 -35.18 16.98
CA PRO A 3 19.52 -35.28 18.09
C PRO A 3 18.12 -34.90 17.62
N ALA A 4 17.20 -35.85 17.78
CA ALA A 4 15.78 -35.72 17.49
C ALA A 4 15.15 -34.50 18.18
N LEU A 5 14.51 -33.64 17.41
CA LEU A 5 13.68 -32.55 17.91
C LEU A 5 12.31 -33.13 18.33
N ASN A 6 12.03 -33.09 19.63
CA ASN A 6 10.74 -33.45 20.21
C ASN A 6 9.61 -32.60 19.60
N PRO A 7 8.45 -33.20 19.24
CA PRO A 7 7.33 -32.50 18.60
C PRO A 7 6.43 -31.66 19.53
N ASP A 8 6.77 -31.51 20.82
CA ASP A 8 5.89 -30.91 21.84
C ASP A 8 6.33 -29.52 22.36
N THR A 9 7.11 -28.76 21.58
CA THR A 9 7.50 -27.38 21.97
C THR A 9 6.85 -26.35 21.04
N PRO A 10 5.99 -25.44 21.54
CA PRO A 10 5.40 -24.39 20.71
C PRO A 10 6.48 -23.41 20.21
N PRO A 11 6.35 -22.84 19.00
CA PRO A 11 7.34 -21.93 18.44
C PRO A 11 7.43 -20.63 19.27
N PRO A 12 8.62 -20.03 19.38
CA PRO A 12 8.83 -18.81 20.16
C PRO A 12 8.03 -17.62 19.57
N PRO A 13 7.50 -16.74 20.43
CA PRO A 13 6.73 -15.58 19.99
C PRO A 13 7.59 -14.55 19.25
N PRO A 14 7.02 -13.78 18.30
CA PRO A 14 7.75 -12.77 17.56
C PRO A 14 8.25 -11.63 18.46
N PRO A 15 9.40 -11.01 18.15
CA PRO A 15 9.95 -9.90 18.93
C PRO A 15 9.02 -8.68 18.87
N LYS A 16 8.92 -7.95 20.00
CA LYS A 16 8.11 -6.74 20.15
C LYS A 16 8.57 -5.64 19.18
N PRO A 17 7.66 -4.96 18.46
CA PRO A 17 8.01 -3.80 17.65
C PRO A 17 8.46 -2.64 18.55
N SER A 18 9.62 -2.06 18.26
CA SER A 18 10.20 -0.92 18.95
C SER A 18 9.34 0.33 18.74
N SER A 19 9.04 1.05 19.82
CA SER A 19 8.34 2.33 19.84
C SER A 19 9.11 3.44 19.12
N HIS A 20 9.06 3.51 17.78
CA HIS A 20 9.40 4.72 17.01
C HIS A 20 8.78 4.66 15.60
N GLU A 21 7.47 4.51 15.49
CA GLU A 21 6.71 4.94 14.31
C GLU A 21 5.65 5.96 14.73
N THR A 22 6.08 7.21 14.71
CA THR A 22 5.22 8.39 14.85
C THR A 22 4.21 8.46 13.71
N SER A 23 2.93 8.38 14.08
CA SER A 23 1.76 8.82 13.33
C SER A 23 2.05 9.95 12.33
N ARG A 24 1.99 9.63 11.03
CA ARG A 24 1.63 10.60 9.98
C ARG A 24 0.29 10.21 9.38
N ARG A 25 -0.75 10.38 10.19
CA ARG A 25 -2.15 10.30 9.75
C ARG A 25 -2.49 11.62 9.06
N GLY A 26 -2.24 11.69 7.75
CA GLY A 26 -2.78 12.74 6.89
C GLY A 26 -4.24 12.43 6.56
N THR A 27 -5.15 13.29 7.00
CA THR A 27 -6.58 13.31 6.63
C THR A 27 -6.77 13.65 5.14
N PRO A 28 -7.65 12.97 4.38
CA PRO A 28 -8.05 13.45 3.07
C PRO A 28 -9.16 14.51 3.23
N GLN A 29 -8.89 15.74 2.80
CA GLN A 29 -9.91 16.77 2.63
C GLN A 29 -10.72 16.50 1.36
N LEU A 30 -12.03 16.41 1.55
CA LEU A 30 -13.06 16.26 0.53
C LEU A 30 -13.16 17.58 -0.27
N ASN A 31 -12.76 17.58 -1.55
CA ASN A 31 -13.02 18.72 -2.44
C ASN A 31 -14.50 18.70 -2.86
N GLN A 32 -15.25 19.71 -2.41
CA GLN A 32 -16.54 20.08 -3.01
C GLN A 32 -16.34 21.32 -3.88
N SER A 33 -16.76 21.21 -5.14
CA SER A 33 -16.79 22.27 -6.14
C SER A 33 -17.93 23.27 -5.84
N ILE A 34 -17.69 24.58 -6.02
CA ILE A 34 -18.58 25.61 -6.60
C ILE A 34 -17.84 26.97 -6.64
N PRO A 35 -18.14 27.88 -7.60
CA PRO A 35 -17.22 28.91 -8.09
C PRO A 35 -17.58 30.35 -7.63
N GLY A 36 -16.57 31.23 -7.53
CA GLY A 36 -16.82 32.68 -7.57
C GLY A 36 -15.77 33.60 -6.93
N THR A 37 -15.26 34.51 -7.79
CA THR A 37 -14.72 35.86 -7.55
C THR A 37 -13.20 36.10 -7.41
N PRO A 38 -12.68 37.24 -7.93
CA PRO A 38 -11.26 37.45 -8.24
C PRO A 38 -10.57 38.56 -7.41
N GLN A 39 -9.24 38.63 -7.54
CA GLN A 39 -8.31 39.67 -7.07
C GLN A 39 -7.92 39.61 -5.57
N GLN A 40 -6.71 39.95 -5.12
CA GLN A 40 -5.76 40.96 -5.57
C GLN A 40 -4.30 40.53 -5.34
N GLN A 41 -3.44 41.18 -6.13
CA GLN A 41 -2.00 41.23 -6.02
C GLN A 41 -1.56 41.85 -4.69
N PHE A 42 -0.50 41.33 -4.10
CA PHE A 42 0.45 42.13 -3.32
C PHE A 42 1.88 41.64 -3.56
N GLN A 43 2.66 42.47 -4.23
CA GLN A 43 4.13 42.43 -4.26
C GLN A 43 4.66 42.86 -2.89
N GLY A 44 5.68 42.16 -2.39
CA GLY A 44 6.37 42.50 -1.15
C GLY A 44 7.74 41.84 -1.03
N TYR A 45 8.74 42.53 -1.60
CA TYR A 45 10.15 42.64 -1.18
C TYR A 45 10.94 41.43 -0.66
N TYR A 46 12.08 41.21 -1.34
CA TYR A 46 13.24 40.45 -0.90
C TYR A 46 13.79 40.94 0.44
N GLN A 47 14.08 40.03 1.36
CA GLN A 47 15.22 40.18 2.26
C GLN A 47 15.89 38.83 2.52
N ALA A 48 17.13 38.75 2.06
CA ALA A 48 18.03 37.63 2.28
C ALA A 48 18.42 37.58 3.76
N GLN A 49 18.38 36.38 4.34
CA GLN A 49 19.08 36.07 5.58
C GLN A 49 19.96 34.85 5.33
N GLU A 50 21.26 35.11 5.28
CA GLU A 50 22.33 34.12 5.25
C GLU A 50 22.30 33.28 6.53
N GLY A 51 22.14 31.97 6.36
CA GLY A 51 22.36 30.96 7.40
C GLY A 51 23.19 29.84 6.80
N LYS A 52 24.48 29.82 7.15
CA LYS A 52 25.47 28.82 6.73
C LYS A 52 25.24 27.47 7.42
N ASN A 53 25.51 26.41 6.65
CA ASN A 53 25.83 25.04 7.03
C ASN A 53 24.68 24.10 7.43
N GLY A 54 24.50 23.07 6.59
CA GLY A 54 23.62 21.93 6.80
C GLY A 54 23.46 21.16 5.49
N GLU A 55 24.51 20.47 5.07
CA GLU A 55 24.57 19.64 3.86
C GLU A 55 23.43 18.61 3.84
N ASN A 56 22.48 18.79 2.93
CA ASN A 56 21.79 17.69 2.24
C ASN A 56 21.01 18.28 1.06
N ARG A 57 21.77 18.64 0.03
CA ARG A 57 21.25 18.93 -1.29
C ARG A 57 20.75 17.62 -1.88
N TYR A 58 19.42 17.44 -1.93
CA TYR A 58 18.80 16.49 -2.85
C TYR A 58 19.33 16.82 -4.25
N GLN A 59 20.32 16.04 -4.68
CA GLN A 59 20.72 15.98 -6.07
C GLN A 59 19.56 15.31 -6.79
N SER A 60 18.71 16.10 -7.44
CA SER A 60 18.02 15.63 -8.63
C SER A 60 19.08 14.95 -9.52
N PRO A 61 18.82 13.77 -10.09
CA PRO A 61 19.67 13.24 -11.14
C PRO A 61 19.54 14.18 -12.34
N SER A 62 20.38 15.21 -12.33
CA SER A 62 20.71 16.03 -13.48
C SER A 62 21.22 15.08 -14.54
N MET A 63 20.33 14.67 -15.45
CA MET A 63 20.60 14.52 -16.87
C MET A 63 21.99 13.92 -17.16
N GLY A 64 22.25 12.75 -16.58
CA GLY A 64 23.52 12.02 -16.68
C GLY A 64 23.63 11.16 -17.92
N GLU A 65 22.92 11.51 -19.00
CA GLU A 65 22.98 10.81 -20.29
C GLU A 65 23.06 11.80 -21.46
N ALA A 66 23.75 12.93 -21.27
CA ALA A 66 24.20 13.77 -22.38
C ALA A 66 25.64 13.44 -22.81
N VAL A 67 26.16 12.25 -22.47
CA VAL A 67 27.54 11.86 -22.83
C VAL A 67 27.68 11.54 -24.33
N HIS A 68 26.58 11.32 -25.06
CA HIS A 68 26.63 10.94 -26.48
C HIS A 68 26.34 12.09 -27.47
N ALA A 69 26.04 13.30 -26.99
CA ALA A 69 25.88 14.46 -27.88
C ALA A 69 27.22 15.05 -28.38
N ASN A 70 28.36 14.59 -27.86
CA ASN A 70 29.68 15.15 -28.16
C ASN A 70 30.48 14.42 -29.25
N ASN A 71 29.93 13.40 -29.94
CA ASN A 71 30.65 12.73 -31.05
C ASN A 71 30.39 13.36 -32.44
N ILE A 72 29.84 14.58 -32.50
CA ILE A 72 29.73 15.31 -33.78
C ILE A 72 31.08 15.96 -34.15
N ASN A 73 31.98 16.17 -33.18
CA ASN A 73 33.30 16.81 -33.38
C ASN A 73 34.46 15.85 -33.65
N SER A 74 34.22 14.54 -33.77
CA SER A 74 35.26 13.52 -34.00
C SER A 74 35.11 12.79 -35.34
N LEU A 75 34.38 13.35 -36.30
CA LEU A 75 34.51 12.90 -37.68
C LEU A 75 35.83 13.46 -38.25
N PRO A 76 36.66 12.65 -38.93
CA PRO A 76 37.76 13.18 -39.72
C PRO A 76 37.18 14.17 -40.72
N LYS A 77 37.65 15.42 -40.61
CA LYS A 77 37.24 16.49 -41.52
C LYS A 77 37.55 16.02 -42.95
N PRO A 78 36.63 16.15 -43.91
CA PRO A 78 36.97 15.84 -45.29
C PRO A 78 38.20 16.66 -45.68
N PRO A 79 39.18 16.08 -46.38
CA PRO A 79 40.40 16.78 -46.72
C PRO A 79 40.05 18.01 -47.53
N THR A 80 40.72 19.09 -47.19
CA THR A 80 40.64 20.33 -47.94
C THR A 80 41.26 20.11 -49.32
N VAL A 81 40.78 20.85 -50.34
CA VAL A 81 41.30 20.79 -51.73
C VAL A 81 42.83 20.95 -51.79
N GLU A 82 43.40 21.62 -50.79
CA GLU A 82 44.83 21.81 -50.52
C GLU A 82 45.63 20.49 -50.31
N GLU A 83 44.97 19.39 -49.94
CA GLU A 83 45.59 18.12 -49.52
C GLU A 83 45.85 17.16 -50.70
N GLY A 84 45.38 17.51 -51.90
CA GLY A 84 45.82 16.87 -53.16
C GLY A 84 45.48 15.40 -53.32
N TRP A 85 44.43 14.90 -52.66
CA TRP A 85 44.04 13.49 -52.77
C TRP A 85 43.53 13.17 -54.18
N LEU A 86 44.19 12.21 -54.84
CA LEU A 86 43.72 11.54 -56.04
C LEU A 86 43.57 10.04 -55.75
N PRO A 87 42.53 9.37 -56.25
CA PRO A 87 42.45 7.91 -56.20
C PRO A 87 43.65 7.29 -56.93
N ASP A 88 44.20 6.20 -56.38
CA ASP A 88 45.38 5.51 -56.97
C ASP A 88 45.15 5.12 -58.44
N VAL A 89 43.91 4.85 -58.81
CA VAL A 89 43.48 4.52 -60.18
C VAL A 89 43.71 5.67 -61.17
N VAL A 90 43.78 6.91 -60.69
CA VAL A 90 43.87 8.14 -61.50
C VAL A 90 45.31 8.67 -61.56
N LYS A 91 46.17 8.28 -60.61
CA LYS A 91 47.53 8.83 -60.44
C LYS A 91 48.48 8.51 -61.59
N ASP A 92 48.33 7.34 -62.22
CA ASP A 92 49.25 6.82 -63.26
C ASP A 92 48.66 6.90 -64.68
N LYS A 93 47.57 7.64 -64.91
CA LYS A 93 46.86 7.67 -66.20
C LYS A 93 47.39 8.74 -67.16
N SER A 94 47.27 8.48 -68.46
CA SER A 94 47.67 9.42 -69.52
C SER A 94 46.77 10.66 -69.55
N THR A 95 47.28 11.79 -70.06
CA THR A 95 46.53 13.05 -70.16
C THR A 95 45.24 12.91 -70.98
N VAL A 96 45.24 12.02 -71.97
CA VAL A 96 44.07 11.73 -72.81
C VAL A 96 43.00 10.98 -72.01
N ASP A 97 43.39 10.03 -71.17
CA ASP A 97 42.48 9.27 -70.31
C ASP A 97 41.91 10.12 -69.18
N LEU A 98 42.72 11.02 -68.59
CA LEU A 98 42.24 11.99 -67.60
C LEU A 98 41.18 12.92 -68.19
N GLN A 99 41.37 13.34 -69.44
CA GLN A 99 40.39 14.18 -70.14
C GLN A 99 39.10 13.41 -70.48
N ALA A 100 39.18 12.11 -70.75
CA ALA A 100 38.01 11.26 -70.92
C ALA A 100 37.25 11.04 -69.60
N ILE A 101 37.96 10.85 -68.49
CA ILE A 101 37.38 10.74 -67.15
C ILE A 101 36.72 12.05 -66.72
N LEU A 102 37.35 13.19 -67.00
CA LEU A 102 36.80 14.52 -66.70
C LEU A 102 35.54 14.85 -67.49
N LYS A 103 35.34 14.24 -68.66
CA LYS A 103 34.13 14.42 -69.48
C LYS A 103 32.90 13.71 -68.89
N ASP A 104 33.07 12.70 -68.03
CA ASP A 104 31.97 11.97 -67.41
C ASP A 104 31.79 12.36 -65.92
N PRO A 105 30.81 13.21 -65.58
CA PRO A 105 30.57 13.64 -64.20
C PRO A 105 30.12 12.49 -63.29
N LYS A 106 29.48 11.44 -63.83
CA LYS A 106 29.09 10.28 -63.02
C LYS A 106 30.32 9.52 -62.56
N LEU A 107 31.32 9.38 -63.44
CA LEU A 107 32.57 8.70 -63.14
C LEU A 107 33.39 9.47 -62.10
N ILE A 108 33.41 10.80 -62.18
CA ILE A 108 33.99 11.67 -61.14
C ILE A 108 33.31 11.46 -59.79
N SER A 109 31.97 11.40 -59.75
CA SER A 109 31.23 11.19 -58.50
C SER A 109 31.51 9.82 -57.86
N ALA A 110 31.69 8.78 -58.69
CA ALA A 110 32.05 7.44 -58.22
C ALA A 110 33.49 7.36 -57.73
N LEU A 111 34.41 8.15 -58.29
CA LEU A 111 35.79 8.27 -57.80
C LEU A 111 35.84 9.06 -56.48
N ALA A 112 35.00 10.09 -56.33
CA ALA A 112 34.91 10.87 -55.10
C ALA A 112 34.35 10.05 -53.91
N SER A 113 33.50 9.06 -54.15
CA SER A 113 32.98 8.18 -53.07
C SER A 113 34.02 7.17 -52.54
N GLN A 114 35.14 6.96 -53.25
CA GLN A 114 36.28 6.16 -52.79
C GLN A 114 37.12 6.89 -51.74
N HIS A 115 36.81 8.15 -51.47
CA HIS A 115 37.52 8.97 -50.50
C HIS A 115 37.38 8.40 -49.07
N PRO A 116 38.46 8.26 -48.27
CA PRO A 116 38.42 7.73 -46.90
C PRO A 116 37.43 8.43 -45.96
N ALA A 117 37.15 9.72 -46.17
CA ALA A 117 36.14 10.44 -45.40
C ALA A 117 34.72 9.92 -45.63
N CYS A 118 34.39 9.44 -46.84
CA CYS A 118 33.11 8.81 -47.14
C CYS A 118 32.97 7.51 -46.33
N THR A 119 34.03 6.70 -46.28
CA THR A 119 34.08 5.48 -45.46
C THR A 119 33.98 5.79 -43.97
N ALA A 120 34.70 6.79 -43.47
CA ALA A 120 34.64 7.20 -42.06
C ALA A 120 33.25 7.72 -41.67
N GLN A 121 32.60 8.50 -42.53
CA GLN A 121 31.23 8.96 -42.33
C GLN A 121 30.25 7.78 -42.33
N GLN A 122 30.40 6.83 -43.26
CA GLN A 122 29.56 5.64 -43.31
C GLN A 122 29.71 4.77 -42.05
N GLN A 123 30.94 4.55 -41.58
CA GLN A 123 31.21 3.83 -40.33
C GLN A 123 30.60 4.55 -39.11
N ASN A 124 30.70 5.88 -39.06
CA ASN A 124 30.07 6.68 -38.01
C ASN A 124 28.54 6.52 -38.02
N LEU A 125 27.90 6.65 -39.18
CA LEU A 125 26.45 6.43 -39.33
C LEU A 125 26.04 5.02 -38.92
N GLN A 126 26.81 4.00 -39.31
CA GLN A 126 26.56 2.62 -38.89
C GLN A 126 26.67 2.45 -37.37
N SER A 127 27.65 3.12 -36.73
CA SER A 127 27.80 3.08 -35.28
C SER A 127 26.62 3.76 -34.55
N LEU A 128 26.14 4.90 -35.07
CA LEU A 128 24.99 5.62 -34.53
C LEU A 128 23.69 4.83 -34.71
N LEU A 129 23.53 4.15 -35.85
CA LEU A 129 22.40 3.25 -36.09
C LEU A 129 22.42 2.06 -35.14
N LYS A 130 23.59 1.44 -34.95
CA LYS A 130 23.76 0.34 -33.98
C LYS A 130 23.45 0.78 -32.56
N TYR A 131 23.95 1.96 -32.16
CA TYR A 131 23.64 2.54 -30.86
C TYR A 131 22.14 2.78 -30.67
N ASN A 132 21.44 3.36 -31.66
CA ASN A 132 20.00 3.55 -31.59
C ASN A 132 19.23 2.22 -31.49
N GLN A 133 19.68 1.19 -32.22
CA GLN A 133 19.08 -0.15 -32.12
C GLN A 133 19.26 -0.74 -30.72
N ASP A 134 20.46 -0.62 -30.14
CA ASP A 134 20.74 -1.15 -28.81
C ASP A 134 20.00 -0.36 -27.72
N LEU A 135 19.89 0.96 -27.86
CA LEU A 135 19.06 1.80 -26.98
C LEU A 135 17.58 1.40 -27.06
N THR A 136 17.06 1.15 -28.27
CA THR A 136 15.66 0.73 -28.45
C THR A 136 15.41 -0.63 -27.79
N LYS A 137 16.33 -1.59 -27.92
CA LYS A 137 16.24 -2.89 -27.22
C LYS A 137 16.23 -2.70 -25.70
N HIS A 138 17.08 -1.82 -25.18
CA HIS A 138 17.13 -1.55 -23.75
C HIS A 138 15.83 -0.92 -23.24
N LEU A 139 15.25 0.03 -24.00
CA LEU A 139 13.95 0.61 -23.67
C LEU A 139 12.82 -0.42 -23.67
N LEU A 140 12.83 -1.37 -24.60
CA LEU A 140 11.85 -2.46 -24.63
C LEU A 140 12.00 -3.40 -23.43
N GLU A 141 13.23 -3.72 -23.03
CA GLU A 141 13.49 -4.52 -21.83
C GLU A 141 13.02 -3.80 -20.55
N LEU A 142 13.33 -2.51 -20.43
CA LEU A 142 12.87 -1.67 -19.33
C LEU A 142 11.34 -1.59 -19.29
N GLN A 143 10.69 -1.44 -20.44
CA GLN A 143 9.24 -1.44 -20.54
C GLN A 143 8.65 -2.76 -20.07
N ALA A 144 9.18 -3.90 -20.52
CA ALA A 144 8.72 -5.23 -20.09
C ALA A 144 8.87 -5.42 -18.58
N ARG A 145 10.01 -5.01 -18.01
CA ARG A 145 10.24 -5.06 -16.56
C ARG A 145 9.27 -4.17 -15.79
N LEU A 146 8.98 -2.98 -16.31
CA LEU A 146 8.03 -2.05 -15.69
C LEU A 146 6.62 -2.65 -15.68
N ASP A 147 6.19 -3.24 -16.80
CA ASP A 147 4.88 -3.87 -16.91
C ASP A 147 4.76 -5.11 -15.99
N GLU A 148 5.81 -5.91 -15.84
CA GLU A 148 5.86 -7.00 -14.85
C GLU A 148 5.75 -6.48 -13.41
N GLN A 149 6.48 -5.42 -13.07
CA GLN A 149 6.40 -4.80 -11.75
C GLN A 149 5.00 -4.25 -11.47
N ARG A 150 4.38 -3.58 -12.45
CA ARG A 150 3.00 -3.10 -12.35
C ARG A 150 2.03 -4.25 -12.08
N ALA A 151 2.08 -5.30 -12.89
CA ALA A 151 1.21 -6.47 -12.72
C ALA A 151 1.42 -7.13 -11.35
N SER A 152 2.68 -7.27 -10.89
CA SER A 152 3.00 -7.80 -9.56
C SER A 152 2.39 -6.94 -8.45
N THR A 153 2.57 -5.62 -8.50
CA THR A 153 2.00 -4.69 -7.50
C THR A 153 0.48 -4.69 -7.51
N GLU A 154 -0.16 -4.78 -8.68
CA GLU A 154 -1.62 -4.88 -8.79
C GLU A 154 -2.12 -6.14 -8.09
N THR A 155 -1.50 -7.30 -8.34
CA THR A 155 -1.90 -8.55 -7.67
C THR A 155 -1.67 -8.48 -6.15
N LEU A 156 -0.59 -7.83 -5.70
CA LEU A 156 -0.31 -7.66 -4.27
C LEU A 156 -1.35 -6.74 -3.61
N LEU A 157 -1.74 -5.65 -4.29
CA LEU A 157 -2.76 -4.73 -3.81
C LEU A 157 -4.13 -5.43 -3.69
N LEU A 158 -4.52 -6.20 -4.70
CA LEU A 158 -5.77 -6.98 -4.66
C LEU A 158 -5.76 -8.01 -3.52
N LYS A 159 -4.62 -8.69 -3.29
CA LYS A 159 -4.45 -9.61 -2.14
C LYS A 159 -4.52 -8.88 -0.80
N HIS A 160 -3.91 -7.72 -0.70
CA HIS A 160 -3.96 -6.91 0.52
C HIS A 160 -5.39 -6.45 0.82
N GLN A 161 -6.10 -5.95 -0.19
CA GLN A 161 -7.49 -5.51 -0.06
C GLN A 161 -8.41 -6.66 0.35
N SER A 162 -8.25 -7.85 -0.24
CA SER A 162 -9.05 -9.02 0.15
C SER A 162 -8.76 -9.46 1.58
N LEU A 163 -7.50 -9.44 2.01
CA LEU A 163 -7.12 -9.73 3.38
C LEU A 163 -7.70 -8.72 4.36
N GLU A 164 -7.63 -7.42 4.06
CA GLU A 164 -8.23 -6.38 4.89
C GLU A 164 -9.74 -6.59 5.09
N VAL A 165 -10.47 -6.89 4.02
CA VAL A 165 -11.92 -7.14 4.10
C VAL A 165 -12.20 -8.37 4.95
N SER A 166 -11.43 -9.45 4.76
CA SER A 166 -11.57 -10.68 5.55
C SER A 166 -11.24 -10.45 7.04
N TRP A 167 -10.25 -9.61 7.35
CA TRP A 167 -9.88 -9.26 8.71
C TRP A 167 -10.95 -8.40 9.39
N ARG A 168 -11.46 -7.36 8.70
CA ARG A 168 -12.57 -6.55 9.22
C ARG A 168 -13.81 -7.41 9.50
N LYS A 169 -14.11 -8.35 8.61
CA LYS A 169 -15.18 -9.34 8.83
C LYS A 169 -14.89 -10.16 10.09
N LYS A 170 -13.69 -10.71 10.25
CA LYS A 170 -13.32 -11.52 11.42
C LYS A 170 -13.38 -10.73 12.72
N GLN A 171 -12.95 -9.47 12.71
CA GLN A 171 -13.08 -8.59 13.86
C GLN A 171 -14.56 -8.36 14.22
N SER A 172 -15.41 -8.08 13.24
CA SER A 172 -16.84 -7.91 13.49
C SER A 172 -17.51 -9.18 14.03
N GLU A 173 -17.10 -10.37 13.57
CA GLU A 173 -17.56 -11.65 14.10
C GLU A 173 -17.12 -11.85 15.56
N MET A 174 -15.87 -11.51 15.87
CA MET A 174 -15.34 -11.56 17.24
C MET A 174 -16.10 -10.59 18.15
N ASP A 175 -16.28 -9.33 17.73
CA ASP A 175 -17.01 -8.32 18.50
C ASP A 175 -18.46 -8.76 18.72
N ALA A 176 -19.12 -9.34 17.71
CA ALA A 176 -20.47 -9.89 17.83
C ALA A 176 -20.52 -11.09 18.80
N ALA A 177 -19.53 -11.98 18.75
CA ALA A 177 -19.44 -13.12 19.67
C ALA A 177 -19.17 -12.70 21.11
N LEU A 178 -18.39 -11.62 21.32
CA LEU A 178 -18.05 -11.09 22.63
C LEU A 178 -19.13 -10.15 23.20
N ALA A 179 -19.97 -9.53 22.35
CA ALA A 179 -20.98 -8.57 22.79
C ALA A 179 -21.90 -9.08 23.92
N PRO A 180 -22.43 -10.33 23.89
CA PRO A 180 -23.26 -10.88 24.97
C PRO A 180 -22.51 -11.09 26.29
N TRP A 181 -21.19 -11.25 26.22
CA TRP A 181 -20.31 -11.45 27.37
C TRP A 181 -19.66 -10.15 27.84
N SER A 182 -19.97 -9.03 27.19
CA SER A 182 -19.54 -7.72 27.64
C SER A 182 -20.09 -7.44 29.05
N PRO A 183 -19.35 -6.71 29.92
CA PRO A 183 -19.82 -6.38 31.26
C PRO A 183 -21.20 -5.73 31.28
N LYS A 184 -21.48 -4.87 30.29
CA LYS A 184 -22.79 -4.22 30.12
C LYS A 184 -23.88 -5.24 29.79
N ALA A 185 -23.66 -6.16 28.84
CA ALA A 185 -24.65 -7.17 28.49
C ALA A 185 -24.93 -8.14 29.64
N LEU A 186 -23.89 -8.56 30.37
CA LEU A 186 -24.04 -9.39 31.57
C LEU A 186 -24.85 -8.67 32.66
N TYR A 187 -24.58 -7.40 32.91
CA TYR A 187 -25.34 -6.58 33.85
C TYR A 187 -26.81 -6.40 33.43
N GLN A 188 -27.07 -6.17 32.14
CA GLN A 188 -28.44 -6.10 31.62
C GLN A 188 -29.16 -7.44 31.78
N ARG A 189 -28.50 -8.56 31.49
CA ARG A 189 -29.06 -9.90 31.71
C ARG A 189 -29.35 -10.17 33.19
N LEU A 190 -28.47 -9.74 34.10
CA LEU A 190 -28.71 -9.83 35.55
C LEU A 190 -29.94 -9.00 35.95
N SER A 191 -30.03 -7.76 35.47
CA SER A 191 -31.16 -6.88 35.74
C SER A 191 -32.48 -7.45 35.21
N ALA A 192 -32.47 -7.99 33.98
CA ALA A 192 -33.62 -8.68 33.39
C ALA A 192 -34.03 -9.92 34.22
N SER A 193 -33.07 -10.73 34.66
CA SER A 193 -33.35 -11.90 35.50
C SER A 193 -33.93 -11.54 36.88
N ILE A 194 -33.62 -10.35 37.41
CA ILE A 194 -34.24 -9.83 38.63
C ILE A 194 -35.71 -9.48 38.34
N SER A 195 -35.99 -8.74 37.27
CA SER A 195 -37.37 -8.40 36.91
C SER A 195 -38.22 -9.64 36.58
N GLU A 196 -37.64 -10.64 35.92
CA GLU A 196 -38.31 -11.92 35.65
C GLU A 196 -38.60 -12.67 36.96
N GLN A 197 -37.63 -12.73 37.88
CA GLN A 197 -37.84 -13.36 39.18
C GLN A 197 -38.88 -12.62 40.04
N GLU A 198 -38.96 -11.28 39.94
CA GLU A 198 -40.02 -10.50 40.58
C GLU A 198 -41.39 -10.85 40.03
N ALA A 199 -41.51 -11.00 38.70
CA ALA A 199 -42.74 -11.46 38.07
C ALA A 199 -43.10 -12.89 38.49
N VAL A 200 -42.13 -13.80 38.59
CA VAL A 200 -42.35 -15.16 39.10
C VAL A 200 -42.81 -15.15 40.56
N CYS A 201 -42.21 -14.34 41.43
CA CYS A 201 -42.67 -14.23 42.82
C CYS A 201 -44.14 -13.76 42.88
N ARG A 202 -44.49 -12.72 42.12
CA ARG A 202 -45.88 -12.24 42.02
C ARG A 202 -46.82 -13.32 41.47
N ALA A 203 -46.42 -14.01 40.41
CA ALA A 203 -47.22 -15.10 39.83
C ALA A 203 -47.42 -16.26 40.81
N VAL A 204 -46.41 -16.62 41.63
CA VAL A 204 -46.56 -17.64 42.67
C VAL A 204 -47.49 -17.16 43.78
N GLU A 205 -47.42 -15.88 44.15
CA GLU A 205 -48.34 -15.26 45.11
C GLU A 205 -49.79 -15.23 44.59
N GLU A 206 -49.97 -14.88 43.32
CA GLU A 206 -51.26 -14.82 42.62
C GLU A 206 -51.82 -16.22 42.34
N SER A 207 -50.98 -17.22 42.03
CA SER A 207 -51.42 -18.60 41.75
C SER A 207 -52.18 -19.25 42.89
N PHE A 208 -51.91 -18.84 44.14
CA PHE A 208 -52.67 -19.29 45.32
C PHE A 208 -54.05 -18.64 45.44
N LEU A 209 -54.22 -17.45 44.86
CA LEU A 209 -55.49 -16.72 44.83
C LEU A 209 -56.36 -17.12 43.63
N GLU A 210 -55.72 -17.48 42.51
CA GLU A 210 -56.38 -17.87 41.25
C GLU A 210 -56.73 -19.36 41.18
N GLU A 211 -56.17 -20.22 42.03
CA GLU A 211 -56.65 -21.59 42.22
C GLU A 211 -58.05 -21.54 42.82
N GLU A 212 -59.05 -21.36 41.95
CA GLU A 212 -60.49 -21.49 42.23
C GLU A 212 -60.81 -22.97 42.49
N HIS A 213 -60.21 -23.52 43.54
CA HIS A 213 -60.68 -24.75 44.13
C HIS A 213 -62.03 -24.44 44.77
N HIS A 214 -63.08 -25.08 44.28
CA HIS A 214 -64.38 -25.15 44.95
C HIS A 214 -64.25 -25.95 46.25
N GLY A 215 -63.49 -25.43 47.22
CA GLY A 215 -63.12 -26.09 48.47
C GLY A 215 -61.92 -25.43 49.16
N ARG A 216 -61.85 -25.54 50.48
CA ARG A 216 -60.75 -25.01 51.31
C ARG A 216 -59.45 -25.75 50.96
N ALA A 217 -58.41 -25.02 50.52
CA ALA A 217 -57.08 -25.59 50.26
C ALA A 217 -56.60 -26.46 51.43
N THR A 218 -56.00 -27.60 51.11
CA THR A 218 -55.51 -28.53 52.14
C THR A 218 -54.26 -27.96 52.82
N GLU A 219 -54.07 -28.28 54.10
CA GLU A 219 -52.91 -27.79 54.88
C GLU A 219 -51.56 -28.14 54.21
N LYS A 220 -51.51 -29.26 53.50
CA LYS A 220 -50.35 -29.71 52.74
C LYS A 220 -50.05 -28.79 51.53
N GLU A 221 -51.07 -28.40 50.77
CA GLU A 221 -50.92 -27.47 49.63
C GLU A 221 -50.45 -26.09 50.09
N VAL A 222 -50.97 -25.60 51.21
CA VAL A 222 -50.53 -24.35 51.83
C VAL A 222 -49.06 -24.45 52.24
N ALA A 223 -48.65 -25.54 52.90
CA ALA A 223 -47.26 -25.72 53.31
C ALA A 223 -46.30 -25.81 52.10
N ASP A 224 -46.71 -26.48 51.02
CA ASP A 224 -45.93 -26.59 49.79
C ASP A 224 -45.84 -25.25 49.04
N TRP A 225 -46.93 -24.47 49.01
CA TRP A 225 -46.93 -23.11 48.47
C TRP A 225 -46.02 -22.16 49.27
N VAL A 226 -46.12 -22.15 50.61
CA VAL A 226 -45.24 -21.33 51.47
C VAL A 226 -43.77 -21.67 51.23
N ARG A 227 -43.45 -22.96 51.04
CA ARG A 227 -42.08 -23.39 50.71
C ARG A 227 -41.64 -22.83 49.36
N ARG A 228 -42.50 -22.84 48.34
CA ARG A 228 -42.23 -22.26 47.01
C ARG A 228 -42.04 -20.75 47.07
N VAL A 229 -42.93 -20.01 47.72
CA VAL A 229 -42.81 -18.54 47.90
C VAL A 229 -41.48 -18.18 48.57
N ARG A 230 -41.13 -18.86 49.66
CA ARG A 230 -39.86 -18.62 50.36
C ARG A 230 -38.65 -18.91 49.48
N ALA A 231 -38.69 -19.99 48.68
CA ALA A 231 -37.60 -20.34 47.78
C ALA A 231 -37.41 -19.29 46.67
N GLU A 232 -38.49 -18.84 46.04
CA GLU A 232 -38.42 -17.82 44.98
C GLU A 232 -38.04 -16.43 45.54
N ALA A 233 -38.54 -16.06 46.73
CA ALA A 233 -38.13 -14.84 47.42
C ALA A 233 -36.65 -14.85 47.83
N ALA A 234 -36.12 -15.99 48.29
CA ALA A 234 -34.70 -16.14 48.60
C ALA A 234 -33.82 -15.99 47.34
N LYS A 235 -34.24 -16.57 46.20
CA LYS A 235 -33.55 -16.39 44.90
C LYS A 235 -33.57 -14.93 44.45
N LEU A 236 -34.68 -14.20 44.65
CA LEU A 236 -34.77 -12.78 44.33
C LEU A 236 -33.82 -11.94 45.19
N ALA A 237 -33.79 -12.20 46.50
CA ALA A 237 -32.90 -11.50 47.43
C ALA A 237 -31.42 -11.70 47.05
N ALA A 238 -31.01 -12.94 46.75
CA ALA A 238 -29.65 -13.25 46.32
C ALA A 238 -29.24 -12.53 45.03
N ARG A 239 -30.14 -12.42 44.04
CA ARG A 239 -29.83 -11.68 42.79
C ARG A 239 -29.74 -10.17 43.01
N ARG A 240 -30.58 -9.59 43.90
CA ARG A 240 -30.49 -8.17 44.28
C ARG A 240 -29.19 -7.85 45.01
N GLU A 241 -28.74 -8.73 45.91
CA GLU A 241 -27.45 -8.60 46.57
C GLU A 241 -26.31 -8.70 45.55
N ALA A 242 -26.35 -9.67 44.63
CA ALA A 242 -25.36 -9.80 43.57
C ALA A 242 -25.28 -8.53 42.69
N LYS A 243 -26.42 -7.90 42.38
CA LYS A 243 -26.48 -6.61 41.68
C LYS A 243 -25.89 -5.47 42.52
N ALA A 244 -26.22 -5.36 43.80
CA ALA A 244 -25.65 -4.33 44.68
C ALA A 244 -24.13 -4.44 44.78
N ARG A 245 -23.62 -5.68 44.92
CA ARG A 245 -22.17 -5.96 44.86
C ARG A 245 -21.57 -5.59 43.51
N TRP A 246 -22.34 -5.75 42.43
CA TRP A 246 -21.93 -5.33 41.10
C TRP A 246 -21.82 -3.81 40.95
N ASP A 247 -22.82 -3.09 41.44
CA ASP A 247 -22.86 -1.62 41.42
C ASP A 247 -21.72 -1.02 42.27
N GLU A 248 -21.30 -1.70 43.32
CA GLU A 248 -20.16 -1.34 44.17
C GLU A 248 -18.80 -1.80 43.63
N GLY A 249 -18.75 -2.50 42.50
CA GLY A 249 -17.50 -3.03 41.93
C GLY A 249 -16.89 -4.21 42.68
N ARG A 250 -17.63 -4.88 43.56
CA ARG A 250 -17.23 -6.09 44.30
C ARG A 250 -17.52 -7.38 43.51
N VAL A 251 -17.31 -7.36 42.19
CA VAL A 251 -17.53 -8.49 41.28
C VAL A 251 -16.20 -9.15 40.96
N GLY A 252 -16.11 -10.47 41.12
CA GLY A 252 -14.87 -11.21 40.85
C GLY A 252 -13.93 -11.20 42.06
N GLY A 253 -14.29 -11.98 43.08
CA GLY A 253 -13.35 -12.30 44.15
C GLY A 253 -12.33 -13.33 43.67
N TRP A 254 -11.19 -12.86 43.19
CA TRP A 254 -9.90 -13.50 43.42
C TRP A 254 -9.00 -12.40 44.00
N ARG A 255 -8.99 -12.29 45.32
CA ARG A 255 -7.88 -11.70 46.07
C ARG A 255 -7.01 -12.83 46.56
#